data_AF-W9KM79-F1
#
_entry.id   AF-W9KM79-F1
#
_cell.length_a   1.000
_cell.length_b   1.000
_cell.length_c   1.000
_cell.angle_alpha   90.00
_cell.angle_beta   90.00
_cell.angle_gamma   90.00
#
_symmetry.space_group_name_H-M   'P 1'
#
loop_
_entity.id
_entity.type
_entity.pdbx_description
1 polymer ?
#
loop_
_entity_poly.entity_id
_entity_poly.type
_entity_poly.pdbx_seq_one_letter_code
_entity_poly.pdbx_strand_id
1 'polypeptide(L)'
;MRVSAIIAVALGWITSASAFGVPDVLQKIEQKLPTREAPPPKYFREASQYPHYDLRYFGEALEPQLQNAGIKVLMQTYLATFRDLGVQTWLMHGSLLGWWWGKKVMPWDLDADVSVTEADMYFLAAYHNMTIYYYQYDGCPEGCFFQLEINPYHKYRERDDYMNFIDARWIDMQNGLFIDITAARYDPGHEMGDGVMYDKHDHEFKDKYIFPLLDTTFEGVQAKIPYRYKEILASEYGKGALSKTDYHGYDLPMQRLCVSIRTDKELVTDSMQKRCSGFL
;
A
#
# COMPACT_ATOMS: atom_id res chain seq x y z
N MET A 1 22.12 15.95 -87.80
CA MET A 1 20.66 16.17 -87.80
C MET A 1 20.00 14.94 -87.19
N ARG A 2 19.29 15.13 -86.06
CA ARG A 2 18.20 14.27 -85.51
C ARG A 2 18.55 12.81 -85.14
N VAL A 3 18.04 12.14 -84.11
CA VAL A 3 17.15 12.36 -82.94
C VAL A 3 17.02 10.94 -82.30
N SER A 4 16.83 10.86 -80.97
CA SER A 4 16.19 9.77 -80.19
C SER A 4 16.92 8.43 -79.96
N ALA A 5 17.17 8.01 -78.70
CA ALA A 5 16.26 7.42 -77.68
C ALA A 5 16.07 5.89 -77.90
N ILE A 6 16.01 4.95 -76.95
CA ILE A 6 15.73 4.91 -75.50
C ILE A 6 16.10 3.48 -74.98
N ILE A 7 16.63 3.40 -73.75
CA ILE A 7 16.43 2.41 -72.65
C ILE A 7 16.48 0.89 -72.94
N ALA A 8 17.38 0.16 -72.24
CA ALA A 8 17.05 -0.73 -71.11
C ALA A 8 18.28 -1.53 -70.63
N VAL A 9 18.59 -1.38 -69.35
CA VAL A 9 19.57 -2.17 -68.58
C VAL A 9 18.81 -3.24 -67.80
N ALA A 10 19.26 -4.50 -67.86
CA ALA A 10 19.13 -5.46 -66.78
C ALA A 10 20.13 -6.62 -67.00
N LEU A 11 21.34 -6.47 -66.48
CA LEU A 11 22.31 -7.55 -66.32
C LEU A 11 21.86 -8.41 -65.13
N GLY A 12 21.50 -9.66 -65.41
CA GLY A 12 21.41 -10.69 -64.41
C GLY A 12 22.80 -11.02 -63.88
N TRP A 13 22.96 -11.00 -62.55
CA TRP A 13 24.02 -11.70 -61.85
C TRP A 13 23.39 -12.45 -60.69
N ILE A 14 23.51 -13.77 -60.80
CA ILE A 14 23.27 -14.74 -59.74
C ILE A 14 24.36 -14.51 -58.69
N THR A 15 23.97 -14.05 -57.50
CA THR A 15 24.78 -14.24 -56.30
C THR A 15 24.08 -15.24 -55.40
N SER A 16 24.72 -16.39 -55.28
CA SER A 16 24.47 -17.46 -54.34
C SER A 16 24.57 -16.91 -52.92
N ALA A 17 23.43 -16.66 -52.28
CA ALA A 17 23.33 -16.61 -50.83
C ALA A 17 22.75 -17.95 -50.37
N SER A 18 23.60 -18.78 -49.79
CA SER A 18 23.23 -19.97 -49.05
C SER A 18 22.11 -19.61 -48.09
N ALA A 19 20.91 -20.14 -48.32
CA ALA A 19 19.87 -20.16 -47.30
C ALA A 19 20.38 -21.06 -46.17
N PHE A 20 21.13 -20.49 -45.24
CA PHE A 20 21.26 -21.06 -43.91
C PHE A 20 19.86 -21.04 -43.32
N GLY A 21 19.14 -22.16 -43.47
CA GLY A 21 17.91 -22.40 -42.73
C GLY A 21 18.22 -22.11 -41.28
N VAL A 22 17.56 -21.08 -40.73
CA VAL A 22 17.53 -20.84 -39.30
C VAL A 22 17.13 -22.17 -38.67
N PRO A 23 17.98 -22.80 -37.84
CA PRO A 23 17.68 -24.14 -37.37
C PRO A 23 16.35 -24.10 -36.61
N ASP A 24 15.51 -25.10 -36.87
CA ASP A 24 14.21 -25.44 -36.23
C ASP A 24 14.21 -25.32 -34.69
N VAL A 25 15.41 -25.23 -34.10
CA VAL A 25 15.69 -24.93 -32.69
C VAL A 25 15.25 -23.52 -32.29
N LEU A 26 15.44 -22.48 -33.10
CA LEU A 26 15.03 -21.10 -32.75
C LEU A 26 13.50 -20.95 -32.78
N GLN A 27 12.81 -21.63 -33.71
CA GLN A 27 11.35 -21.67 -33.76
C GLN A 27 10.75 -22.41 -32.55
N LYS A 28 11.41 -23.46 -32.06
CA LYS A 28 11.03 -24.18 -30.84
C LYS A 28 11.31 -23.40 -29.54
N ILE A 29 12.26 -22.46 -29.54
CA ILE A 29 12.54 -21.60 -28.40
C ILE A 29 11.52 -20.44 -28.32
N GLU A 30 11.09 -19.91 -29.47
CA GLU A 30 10.02 -18.89 -29.53
C GLU A 30 8.67 -19.41 -29.04
N GLN A 31 8.35 -20.69 -29.26
CA GLN A 31 7.09 -21.31 -28.81
C GLN A 31 7.05 -21.67 -27.31
N LYS A 32 8.13 -21.45 -26.56
CA LYS A 32 8.24 -21.89 -25.15
C LYS A 32 8.53 -20.76 -24.16
N LEU A 33 8.43 -19.50 -24.57
CA LEU A 33 8.16 -18.44 -23.60
C LEU A 33 6.69 -18.55 -23.23
N PRO A 34 6.32 -18.79 -21.95
CA PRO A 34 4.94 -18.62 -21.55
C PRO A 34 4.56 -17.18 -21.92
N THR A 35 3.62 -17.03 -22.85
CA THR A 35 2.91 -15.77 -22.98
C THR A 35 2.25 -15.56 -21.64
N ARG A 36 2.87 -14.75 -20.76
CA ARG A 36 2.19 -14.25 -19.56
C ARG A 36 0.91 -13.63 -20.09
N GLU A 37 -0.23 -14.23 -19.79
CA GLU A 37 -1.51 -13.61 -20.06
C GLU A 37 -1.45 -12.21 -19.43
N ALA A 38 -1.89 -11.20 -20.17
CA ALA A 38 -1.91 -9.85 -19.63
C ALA A 38 -2.74 -9.87 -18.33
N PRO A 39 -2.29 -9.18 -17.27
CA PRO A 39 -3.04 -9.15 -16.02
C PRO A 39 -4.44 -8.57 -16.27
N PRO A 40 -5.41 -8.85 -15.39
CA PRO A 40 -6.71 -8.23 -15.47
C PRO A 40 -6.59 -6.70 -15.42
N PRO A 41 -7.60 -5.96 -15.92
CA PRO A 41 -7.57 -4.51 -15.90
C PRO A 41 -7.48 -3.99 -14.46
N LYS A 42 -6.71 -2.90 -14.29
CA LYS A 42 -6.59 -2.18 -13.02
C LYS A 42 -7.97 -1.76 -12.50
N TYR A 43 -8.28 -2.14 -11.26
CA TYR A 43 -9.56 -1.84 -10.64
C TYR A 43 -9.65 -0.38 -10.16
N PHE A 44 -8.77 0.01 -9.24
CA PHE A 44 -8.74 1.37 -8.71
C PHE A 44 -8.13 2.34 -9.73
N ARG A 45 -8.78 3.49 -9.94
CA ARG A 45 -8.31 4.49 -10.89
C ARG A 45 -8.01 5.79 -10.17
N GLU A 46 -6.75 6.19 -10.24
CA GLU A 46 -6.26 7.43 -9.68
C GLU A 46 -6.41 8.58 -10.68
N ALA A 47 -6.49 9.80 -10.17
CA ALA A 47 -6.48 10.99 -10.99
C ALA A 47 -5.15 11.09 -11.77
N SER A 48 -5.25 11.43 -13.06
CA SER A 48 -4.07 11.61 -13.90
C SER A 48 -3.16 12.68 -13.30
N GLN A 49 -1.86 12.38 -13.16
CA GLN A 49 -0.84 13.23 -12.52
C GLN A 49 -0.94 13.37 -10.99
N TYR A 50 -1.98 12.80 -10.36
CA TYR A 50 -2.21 12.86 -8.91
C TYR A 50 -2.52 11.46 -8.36
N PRO A 51 -1.49 10.61 -8.19
CA PRO A 51 -1.66 9.19 -7.89
C PRO A 51 -2.26 8.90 -6.51
N HIS A 52 -2.38 9.88 -5.62
CA HIS A 52 -2.94 9.71 -4.28
C HIS A 52 -4.40 10.17 -4.17
N TYR A 53 -5.06 10.38 -5.32
CA TYR A 53 -6.46 10.81 -5.39
C TYR A 53 -7.28 9.87 -6.26
N ASP A 54 -8.45 9.46 -5.77
CA ASP A 54 -9.44 8.66 -6.51
C ASP A 54 -10.08 9.51 -7.61
N LEU A 55 -10.03 9.00 -8.84
CA LEU A 55 -10.51 9.71 -10.04
C LEU A 55 -11.98 10.14 -9.96
N ARG A 56 -12.82 9.43 -9.20
CA ARG A 56 -14.26 9.71 -9.12
C ARG A 56 -14.58 10.93 -8.25
N TYR A 57 -13.75 11.17 -7.23
CA TYR A 57 -13.98 12.21 -6.21
C TYR A 57 -12.97 13.35 -6.31
N PHE A 58 -11.91 13.19 -7.11
CA PHE A 58 -10.94 14.23 -7.38
C PHE A 58 -11.58 15.44 -8.06
N GLY A 59 -11.47 16.60 -7.43
CA GLY A 59 -11.79 17.90 -8.04
C GLY A 59 -10.53 18.65 -8.45
N GLU A 60 -9.70 18.99 -7.47
CA GLU A 60 -8.40 19.64 -7.65
C GLU A 60 -7.41 19.12 -6.62
N ALA A 61 -6.11 19.24 -6.93
CA ALA A 61 -5.08 18.85 -5.99
C ALA A 61 -4.98 19.85 -4.85
N LEU A 62 -4.97 19.35 -3.62
CA LEU A 62 -4.82 20.18 -2.44
C LEU A 62 -3.37 20.64 -2.29
N GLU A 63 -3.19 21.84 -1.74
CA GLU A 63 -1.89 22.29 -1.27
C GLU A 63 -1.32 21.30 -0.23
N PRO A 64 0.01 21.09 -0.15
CA PRO A 64 0.60 20.03 0.66
C PRO A 64 0.15 19.99 2.12
N GLN A 65 -0.04 21.16 2.75
CA GLN A 65 -0.49 21.25 4.14
C GLN A 65 -1.95 20.81 4.32
N LEU A 66 -2.81 21.10 3.33
CA LEU A 66 -4.20 20.67 3.32
C LEU A 66 -4.31 19.17 3.01
N GLN A 67 -3.47 18.66 2.10
CA GLN A 67 -3.38 17.23 1.84
C GLN A 67 -2.95 16.47 3.10
N ASN A 68 -1.91 16.92 3.79
CA ASN A 68 -1.47 16.30 5.06
C ASN A 68 -2.56 16.33 6.13
N ALA A 69 -3.30 17.45 6.25
CA ALA A 69 -4.46 17.53 7.14
C ALA A 69 -5.60 16.57 6.74
N GLY A 70 -5.82 16.38 5.44
CA GLY A 70 -6.77 15.40 4.89
C GLY A 70 -6.38 13.95 5.22
N ILE A 71 -5.11 13.58 5.03
CA ILE A 71 -4.59 12.24 5.39
C ILE A 71 -4.74 11.98 6.89
N LYS A 72 -4.49 12.99 7.72
CA LYS A 72 -4.75 12.90 9.16
C LYS A 72 -6.22 12.56 9.45
N VAL A 73 -7.17 13.27 8.83
CA VAL A 73 -8.61 12.98 9.02
C VAL A 73 -8.95 11.58 8.53
N LEU A 74 -8.46 11.18 7.35
CA LEU A 74 -8.63 9.83 6.82
C LEU A 74 -8.19 8.77 7.82
N MET A 75 -6.99 8.93 8.41
CA MET A 75 -6.48 7.98 9.40
C MET A 75 -7.33 7.96 10.67
N GLN A 76 -7.82 9.12 11.12
CA GLN A 76 -8.72 9.21 12.27
C GLN A 76 -10.05 8.49 12.03
N THR A 77 -10.69 8.71 10.88
CA THR A 77 -11.98 8.09 10.54
C THR A 77 -11.84 6.61 10.22
N TYR A 78 -10.78 6.21 9.52
CA TYR A 78 -10.43 4.81 9.25
C TYR A 78 -10.23 4.00 10.53
N LEU A 79 -9.33 4.45 11.42
CA LEU A 79 -9.02 3.73 12.65
C LEU A 79 -10.22 3.66 13.59
N ALA A 80 -11.04 4.72 13.64
CA ALA A 80 -12.28 4.71 14.39
C ALA A 80 -13.28 3.69 13.82
N THR A 81 -13.50 3.71 12.50
CA THR A 81 -14.40 2.77 11.81
C THR A 81 -13.96 1.32 12.02
N PHE A 82 -12.70 1.00 11.78
CA PHE A 82 -12.21 -0.39 11.84
C PHE A 82 -12.28 -0.95 13.26
N ARG A 83 -12.07 -0.11 14.28
CA ARG A 83 -12.33 -0.47 15.67
C ARG A 83 -13.79 -0.80 15.92
N ASP A 84 -14.72 0.00 15.41
CA ASP A 84 -16.16 -0.20 15.59
C ASP A 84 -16.67 -1.44 14.83
N LEU A 85 -16.04 -1.76 13.68
CA LEU A 85 -16.26 -3.01 12.94
C LEU A 85 -15.66 -4.25 13.63
N GLY A 86 -14.82 -4.06 14.66
CA GLY A 86 -14.10 -5.16 15.31
C GLY A 86 -12.99 -5.78 14.46
N VAL A 87 -12.54 -5.09 13.41
CA VAL A 87 -11.49 -5.56 12.51
C VAL A 87 -10.12 -5.08 13.00
N GLN A 88 -9.18 -6.02 13.14
CA GLN A 88 -7.81 -5.66 13.50
C GLN A 88 -7.06 -5.14 12.28
N THR A 89 -6.63 -3.88 12.37
CA THR A 89 -5.75 -3.24 11.40
C THR A 89 -4.51 -2.67 12.10
N TRP A 90 -3.40 -2.59 11.39
CA TRP A 90 -2.16 -1.99 11.89
C TRP A 90 -1.48 -1.11 10.84
N LEU A 91 -0.69 -0.15 11.32
CA LEU A 91 0.09 0.74 10.47
C LEU A 91 1.23 -0.02 9.79
N MET A 92 1.46 0.26 8.50
CA MET A 92 2.58 -0.26 7.71
C MET A 92 3.28 0.88 6.96
N HIS A 93 4.41 0.56 6.33
CA HIS A 93 5.15 1.46 5.43
C HIS A 93 5.33 2.89 5.97
N GLY A 94 4.95 3.92 5.19
CA GLY A 94 5.12 5.33 5.54
C GLY A 94 4.36 5.71 6.81
N SER A 95 3.16 5.16 7.00
CA SER A 95 2.35 5.37 8.20
C SER A 95 3.01 4.82 9.47
N LEU A 96 3.65 3.65 9.40
CA LEU A 96 4.40 3.09 10.52
C LEU A 96 5.68 3.91 10.80
N LEU A 97 6.33 4.42 9.75
CA LEU A 97 7.51 5.28 9.90
C LEU A 97 7.14 6.63 10.54
N GLY A 98 6.03 7.23 10.12
CA GLY A 98 5.49 8.44 10.75
C GLY A 98 5.08 8.21 12.21
N TRP A 99 4.55 7.01 12.49
CA TRP A 99 4.30 6.61 13.87
C TRP A 99 5.59 6.58 14.70
N TRP A 100 6.66 5.98 14.17
CA TRP A 100 7.96 5.87 14.85
C TRP A 100 8.55 7.23 15.23
N TRP A 101 8.46 8.21 14.33
CA TRP A 101 9.07 9.53 14.54
C TRP A 101 8.23 10.50 15.36
N GLY A 102 6.89 10.41 15.31
CA GLY A 102 6.07 11.40 16.02
C GLY A 102 4.62 11.01 16.28
N LYS A 103 4.24 9.75 16.04
CA LYS A 103 2.84 9.30 16.09
C LYS A 103 1.92 10.11 15.17
N LYS A 104 2.45 10.56 14.04
CA LYS A 104 1.78 11.44 13.08
C LYS A 104 2.16 11.08 11.65
N VAL A 105 1.32 11.46 10.69
CA VAL A 105 1.63 11.44 9.26
C VAL A 105 2.85 12.33 9.02
N MET A 106 3.78 11.86 8.20
CA MET A 106 4.98 12.64 7.91
C MET A 106 4.61 13.89 7.09
N PRO A 107 5.23 15.06 7.32
CA PRO A 107 4.86 16.29 6.62
C PRO A 107 4.95 16.23 5.08
N TRP A 108 5.76 15.30 4.56
CA TRP A 108 5.95 15.05 3.14
C TRP A 108 5.27 13.77 2.64
N ASP A 109 4.63 13.00 3.52
CA ASP A 109 3.85 11.82 3.11
C ASP A 109 2.62 12.29 2.35
N LEU A 110 2.39 11.66 1.20
CA LEU A 110 1.26 11.99 0.32
C LEU A 110 0.16 10.94 0.35
N ASP A 111 0.41 9.80 0.99
CA ASP A 111 -0.50 8.69 1.21
C ASP A 111 -0.41 8.15 2.65
N ALA A 112 -1.22 7.13 2.92
CA ALA A 112 -1.18 6.36 4.14
C ALA A 112 -1.48 4.89 3.83
N ASP A 113 -0.77 4.02 4.54
CA ASP A 113 -0.75 2.58 4.31
C ASP A 113 -1.07 1.82 5.60
N VAL A 114 -1.97 0.87 5.48
CA VAL A 114 -2.40 0.03 6.57
C VAL A 114 -2.61 -1.39 6.07
N SER A 115 -2.53 -2.34 7.00
CA SER A 115 -2.82 -3.72 6.68
C SER A 115 -3.88 -4.31 7.58
N VAL A 116 -4.53 -5.36 7.07
CA VAL A 116 -5.43 -6.25 7.80
C VAL A 116 -5.06 -7.69 7.50
N THR A 117 -5.63 -8.65 8.25
CA THR A 117 -5.47 -10.06 7.90
C THR A 117 -6.27 -10.41 6.64
N GLU A 118 -5.86 -11.44 5.91
CA GLU A 118 -6.64 -11.96 4.78
C GLU A 118 -8.07 -12.36 5.19
N ALA A 119 -8.24 -12.98 6.36
CA ALA A 119 -9.55 -13.35 6.87
C ALA A 119 -10.45 -12.13 7.09
N ASP A 120 -9.92 -11.05 7.66
CA ASP A 120 -10.64 -9.80 7.84
C ASP A 120 -10.97 -9.13 6.50
N MET A 121 -10.08 -9.21 5.50
CA MET A 121 -10.38 -8.73 4.15
C MET A 121 -11.59 -9.46 3.54
N TYR A 122 -11.69 -10.77 3.72
CA TYR A 122 -12.89 -11.53 3.29
C TYR A 122 -14.15 -11.11 4.05
N PHE A 123 -14.04 -10.85 5.35
CA PHE A 123 -15.16 -10.33 6.16
C PHE A 123 -15.63 -8.96 5.63
N LEU A 124 -14.70 -8.02 5.41
CA LEU A 124 -15.00 -6.71 4.86
C LEU A 124 -15.62 -6.81 3.45
N ALA A 125 -15.09 -7.68 2.59
CA ALA A 125 -15.63 -7.93 1.26
C ALA A 125 -17.08 -8.43 1.27
N ALA A 126 -17.42 -9.30 2.23
CA ALA A 126 -18.74 -9.91 2.31
C ALA A 126 -19.80 -8.97 2.89
N TYR A 127 -19.44 -8.12 3.87
CA TYR A 127 -20.41 -7.38 4.68
C TYR A 127 -20.30 -5.85 4.57
N HIS A 128 -19.13 -5.33 4.18
CA HIS A 128 -18.83 -3.89 4.24
C HIS A 128 -18.34 -3.30 2.91
N ASN A 129 -18.27 -4.08 1.83
CA ASN A 129 -17.87 -3.53 0.53
C ASN A 129 -18.86 -2.46 0.04
N MET A 130 -18.33 -1.35 -0.49
CA MET A 130 -19.07 -0.18 -0.98
C MET A 130 -19.92 0.52 0.10
N THR A 131 -19.63 0.30 1.38
CA THR A 131 -20.33 0.99 2.47
C THR A 131 -19.82 2.42 2.63
N ILE A 132 -20.74 3.32 2.99
CA ILE A 132 -20.46 4.75 3.18
C ILE A 132 -20.67 5.09 4.65
N TYR A 133 -19.72 5.80 5.23
CA TYR A 133 -19.70 6.22 6.62
C TYR A 133 -19.77 7.74 6.71
N TYR A 134 -20.54 8.24 7.66
CA TYR A 134 -20.74 9.68 7.90
C TYR A 134 -19.96 10.12 9.13
N TYR A 135 -19.24 11.23 9.01
CA TYR A 135 -18.52 11.87 10.12
C TYR A 135 -18.79 13.37 10.13
N GLN A 136 -18.98 13.94 11.31
CA GLN A 136 -19.13 15.39 11.51
C GLN A 136 -18.10 15.86 12.54
N TYR A 137 -17.32 16.88 12.19
CA TYR A 137 -16.24 17.43 13.01
C TYR A 137 -16.00 18.90 12.63
N ASP A 138 -15.16 19.63 13.38
CA ASP A 138 -14.96 21.08 13.19
C ASP A 138 -14.56 21.48 11.75
N GLY A 139 -13.74 20.64 11.09
CA GLY A 139 -13.33 20.83 9.69
C GLY A 139 -14.36 20.36 8.65
N CYS A 140 -15.47 19.77 9.09
CA CYS A 140 -16.58 19.34 8.25
C CYS A 140 -17.92 19.45 8.99
N PRO A 141 -18.42 20.70 9.21
CA PRO A 141 -19.59 20.95 10.05
C PRO A 141 -20.90 20.45 9.45
N GLU A 142 -21.02 20.38 8.12
CA GLU A 142 -22.20 19.79 7.45
C GLU A 142 -22.12 18.25 7.36
N GLY A 143 -20.96 17.70 7.73
CA GLY A 143 -20.66 16.29 7.67
C GLY A 143 -20.06 15.83 6.34
N CYS A 144 -19.23 14.81 6.46
CA CYS A 144 -18.33 14.29 5.47
C CYS A 144 -18.58 12.79 5.29
N PHE A 145 -18.39 12.30 4.07
CA PHE A 145 -18.67 10.91 3.70
C PHE A 145 -17.38 10.21 3.28
N PHE A 146 -17.18 9.03 3.86
CA PHE A 146 -16.05 8.17 3.56
C PHE A 146 -16.54 6.82 3.05
N GLN A 147 -15.91 6.29 2.01
CA GLN A 147 -16.30 5.01 1.42
C GLN A 147 -15.24 3.93 1.71
N LEU A 148 -15.68 2.78 2.21
CA LEU A 148 -14.88 1.56 2.20
C LEU A 148 -15.17 0.78 0.92
N GLU A 149 -14.15 0.61 0.09
CA GLU A 149 -14.27 -0.11 -1.17
C GLU A 149 -13.25 -1.24 -1.26
N ILE A 150 -13.72 -2.45 -1.58
CA ILE A 150 -12.90 -3.64 -1.69
C ILE A 150 -12.69 -3.99 -3.16
N ASN A 151 -11.43 -4.15 -3.55
CA ASN A 151 -11.05 -4.59 -4.87
C ASN A 151 -11.54 -6.04 -5.10
N PRO A 152 -12.33 -6.35 -6.14
CA PRO A 152 -12.78 -7.71 -6.43
C PRO A 152 -11.61 -8.68 -6.67
N TYR A 153 -10.44 -8.19 -7.09
CA TYR A 153 -9.23 -8.99 -7.26
C TYR A 153 -8.53 -9.33 -5.94
N HIS A 154 -9.02 -8.91 -4.76
CA HIS A 154 -8.42 -9.27 -3.45
C HIS A 154 -8.26 -10.79 -3.24
N LYS A 155 -9.09 -11.59 -3.91
CA LYS A 155 -9.08 -13.06 -3.87
C LYS A 155 -7.94 -13.68 -4.67
N TYR A 156 -7.41 -12.95 -5.63
CA TYR A 156 -6.27 -13.40 -6.43
C TYR A 156 -5.02 -13.36 -5.56
N ARG A 157 -4.35 -14.50 -5.39
CA ARG A 157 -3.25 -14.66 -4.43
C ARG A 157 -1.87 -14.59 -5.07
N GLU A 158 -1.80 -14.72 -6.39
CA GLU A 158 -0.53 -14.65 -7.11
C GLU A 158 -0.01 -13.21 -7.17
N ARG A 159 1.31 -13.09 -7.31
CA ARG A 159 2.04 -11.80 -7.31
C ARG A 159 2.31 -11.27 -8.73
N ASP A 160 1.66 -11.83 -9.74
CA ASP A 160 1.84 -11.43 -11.14
C ASP A 160 0.80 -10.43 -11.65
N ASP A 161 -0.21 -10.10 -10.85
CA ASP A 161 -1.16 -9.02 -11.12
C ASP A 161 -0.63 -7.67 -10.61
N TYR A 162 0.30 -7.11 -11.37
CA TYR A 162 0.89 -5.80 -11.07
C TYR A 162 -0.07 -4.61 -11.22
N MET A 163 -1.31 -4.86 -11.67
CA MET A 163 -2.35 -3.84 -11.76
C MET A 163 -3.19 -3.76 -10.48
N ASN A 164 -3.21 -4.79 -9.63
CA ASN A 164 -4.11 -4.88 -8.47
C ASN A 164 -3.41 -5.32 -7.18
N PHE A 165 -2.32 -4.62 -6.84
CA PHE A 165 -1.63 -4.81 -5.56
C PHE A 165 -2.48 -4.43 -4.35
N ILE A 166 -3.29 -3.37 -4.47
CA ILE A 166 -4.12 -2.87 -3.38
C ILE A 166 -5.45 -3.63 -3.31
N ASP A 167 -5.76 -4.12 -2.10
CA ASP A 167 -6.92 -4.98 -1.84
C ASP A 167 -8.16 -4.19 -1.47
N ALA A 168 -8.02 -3.03 -0.83
CA ALA A 168 -9.12 -2.14 -0.50
C ALA A 168 -8.65 -0.69 -0.34
N ARG A 169 -9.61 0.25 -0.36
CA ARG A 169 -9.39 1.66 -0.07
C ARG A 169 -10.41 2.21 0.91
N TRP A 170 -9.94 3.11 1.76
CA TRP A 170 -10.79 4.02 2.53
C TRP A 170 -10.70 5.41 1.90
N ILE A 171 -11.80 5.91 1.35
CA ILE A 171 -11.79 7.04 0.41
C ILE A 171 -12.58 8.21 1.01
N ASP A 172 -11.98 9.39 1.07
CA ASP A 172 -12.67 10.65 1.34
C ASP A 172 -13.41 11.07 0.06
N MET A 173 -14.74 11.04 0.10
CA MET A 173 -15.56 11.34 -1.08
C MET A 173 -15.64 12.84 -1.40
N GLN A 174 -15.05 13.72 -0.58
CA GLN A 174 -15.11 15.17 -0.75
C GLN A 174 -13.96 15.68 -1.61
N ASN A 175 -12.76 15.10 -1.44
CA ASN A 175 -11.56 15.50 -2.15
C ASN A 175 -10.91 14.36 -2.96
N GLY A 176 -11.25 13.10 -2.68
CA GLY A 176 -10.72 11.93 -3.34
C GLY A 176 -9.44 11.35 -2.74
N LEU A 177 -8.89 11.92 -1.66
CA LEU A 177 -7.79 11.28 -0.93
C LEU A 177 -8.23 9.91 -0.41
N PHE A 178 -7.29 8.97 -0.30
CA PHE A 178 -7.58 7.64 0.22
C PHE A 178 -6.43 7.05 1.04
N ILE A 179 -6.75 6.01 1.81
CA ILE A 179 -5.79 5.10 2.44
C ILE A 179 -5.79 3.80 1.62
N ASP A 180 -4.62 3.30 1.29
CA ASP A 180 -4.45 1.98 0.70
C ASP A 180 -4.41 0.91 1.80
N ILE A 181 -5.22 -0.13 1.63
CA ILE A 181 -5.37 -1.23 2.58
C ILE A 181 -4.90 -2.52 1.90
N THR A 182 -3.88 -3.16 2.46
CA THR A 182 -3.35 -4.44 1.97
C THR A 182 -3.72 -5.58 2.90
N ALA A 183 -4.03 -6.75 2.34
CA ALA A 183 -4.24 -7.95 3.15
C ALA A 183 -2.93 -8.72 3.33
N ALA A 184 -2.56 -8.98 4.58
CA ALA A 184 -1.46 -9.87 4.93
C ALA A 184 -1.94 -11.34 4.89
N ARG A 185 -1.30 -12.14 4.05
CA ARG A 185 -1.69 -13.53 3.73
C ARG A 185 -0.60 -14.48 4.15
N TYR A 186 -0.92 -15.62 4.74
CA TYR A 186 0.07 -16.68 4.96
C TYR A 186 0.47 -17.31 3.63
N ASP A 187 1.76 -17.65 3.47
CA ASP A 187 2.30 -18.43 2.36
C ASP A 187 2.62 -19.87 2.84
N PRO A 188 1.69 -20.82 2.68
CA PRO A 188 1.89 -22.19 3.15
C PRO A 188 2.92 -22.91 2.29
N GLY A 189 3.96 -23.46 2.91
CA GLY A 189 5.02 -24.18 2.20
C GLY A 189 6.13 -23.27 1.65
N HIS A 190 6.19 -22.01 2.09
CA HIS A 190 7.29 -21.11 1.77
C HIS A 190 8.66 -21.70 2.16
N GLU A 191 9.70 -21.41 1.38
CA GLU A 191 11.04 -21.98 1.58
C GLU A 191 11.68 -21.60 2.93
N MET A 192 11.29 -20.46 3.50
CA MET A 192 11.74 -20.01 4.82
C MET A 192 10.96 -20.65 6.01
N GLY A 193 10.11 -21.62 5.71
CA GLY A 193 9.28 -22.37 6.66
C GLY A 193 7.98 -21.66 7.04
N ASP A 194 7.30 -22.20 8.03
CA ASP A 194 5.98 -21.75 8.48
C ASP A 194 5.99 -20.31 9.03
N GLY A 195 4.79 -19.70 9.03
CA GLY A 195 4.54 -18.37 9.57
C GLY A 195 5.02 -17.23 8.67
N VAL A 196 5.42 -17.51 7.43
CA VAL A 196 5.68 -16.47 6.44
C VAL A 196 4.35 -15.91 5.95
N MET A 197 4.29 -14.58 5.93
CA MET A 197 3.19 -13.82 5.40
C MET A 197 3.70 -12.90 4.30
N TYR A 198 2.81 -12.56 3.38
CA TYR A 198 3.09 -11.66 2.27
C TYR A 198 1.90 -10.76 1.95
N ASP A 199 2.18 -9.63 1.31
CA ASP A 199 1.20 -8.88 0.53
C ASP A 199 1.41 -9.10 -0.97
N LYS A 200 0.50 -8.59 -1.80
CA LYS A 200 0.60 -8.76 -3.25
C LYS A 200 1.75 -8.00 -3.89
N HIS A 201 2.32 -7.03 -3.19
CA HIS A 201 3.45 -6.23 -3.66
C HIS A 201 4.80 -6.86 -3.29
N ASP A 202 4.79 -8.16 -2.95
CA ASP A 202 6.00 -8.95 -2.69
C ASP A 202 6.73 -8.59 -1.39
N HIS A 203 6.05 -7.90 -0.45
CA HIS A 203 6.61 -7.71 0.88
C HIS A 203 6.39 -8.96 1.73
N GLU A 204 7.49 -9.60 2.13
CA GLU A 204 7.47 -10.80 2.98
C GLU A 204 7.89 -10.49 4.43
N PHE A 205 7.15 -11.03 5.38
CA PHE A 205 7.44 -10.90 6.80
C PHE A 205 6.96 -12.13 7.57
N LYS A 206 7.54 -12.39 8.75
CA LYS A 206 7.04 -13.46 9.61
C LYS A 206 5.91 -12.94 10.50
N ASP A 207 4.89 -13.76 10.70
CA ASP A 207 3.77 -13.54 11.61
C ASP A 207 4.21 -13.06 13.00
N LYS A 208 5.28 -13.62 13.56
CA LYS A 208 5.89 -13.26 14.85
C LYS A 208 6.49 -11.85 14.90
N TYR A 209 6.60 -11.17 13.74
CA TYR A 209 6.98 -9.76 13.67
C TYR A 209 5.76 -8.85 13.71
N ILE A 210 4.61 -9.35 13.29
CA ILE A 210 3.33 -8.64 13.34
C ILE A 210 2.66 -8.87 14.69
N PHE A 211 2.48 -10.13 15.08
CA PHE A 211 1.67 -10.52 16.23
C PHE A 211 2.51 -10.81 17.49
N PRO A 212 1.98 -10.52 18.69
CA PRO A 212 0.73 -9.80 18.93
C PRO A 212 0.86 -8.32 18.57
N LEU A 213 -0.20 -7.73 18.02
CA LEU A 213 -0.23 -6.30 17.73
C LEU A 213 -0.12 -5.49 19.02
N LEU A 214 0.59 -4.36 18.95
CA LEU A 214 0.79 -3.48 20.10
C LEU A 214 -0.17 -2.29 20.05
N ASP A 215 -0.73 -1.91 21.20
CA ASP A 215 -1.62 -0.76 21.31
C ASP A 215 -0.82 0.55 21.46
N THR A 216 -1.22 1.56 20.68
CA THR A 216 -0.63 2.90 20.70
C THR A 216 -1.70 3.93 20.27
N THR A 217 -1.25 5.16 20.06
CA THR A 217 -1.96 6.19 19.31
C THR A 217 -1.23 6.56 18.02
N PHE A 218 -1.99 7.07 17.06
CA PHE A 218 -1.53 7.71 15.82
C PHE A 218 -2.53 8.81 15.46
N GLU A 219 -2.05 10.01 15.15
CA GLU A 219 -2.90 11.20 14.92
C GLU A 219 -3.91 11.48 16.05
N GLY A 220 -3.53 11.15 17.29
CA GLY A 220 -4.35 11.36 18.47
C GLY A 220 -5.46 10.32 18.70
N VAL A 221 -5.64 9.35 17.81
CA VAL A 221 -6.60 8.24 17.97
C VAL A 221 -5.89 6.93 18.29
N GLN A 222 -6.62 5.93 18.81
CA GLN A 222 -6.08 4.60 19.06
C GLN A 222 -5.67 3.92 17.76
N ALA A 223 -4.50 3.30 17.76
CA ALA A 223 -3.94 2.59 16.62
C ALA A 223 -3.21 1.33 17.10
N LYS A 224 -2.96 0.42 16.16
CA LYS A 224 -2.11 -0.75 16.40
C LYS A 224 -0.91 -0.76 15.47
N ILE A 225 0.16 -1.38 15.94
CA ILE A 225 1.41 -1.56 15.20
C ILE A 225 1.91 -3.00 15.33
N PRO A 226 2.79 -3.45 14.43
CA PRO A 226 3.49 -4.73 14.56
C PRO A 226 4.31 -4.87 15.85
N TYR A 227 4.45 -6.09 16.38
CA TYR A 227 5.30 -6.39 17.54
C TYR A 227 6.77 -5.99 17.34
N ARG A 228 7.34 -6.33 16.17
CA ARG A 228 8.73 -6.05 15.78
C ARG A 228 8.81 -4.95 14.73
N TYR A 229 8.13 -3.85 15.00
CA TYR A 229 8.04 -2.69 14.10
C TYR A 229 9.42 -2.15 13.69
N LYS A 230 10.45 -2.21 14.55
CA LYS A 230 11.80 -1.72 14.20
C LYS A 230 12.45 -2.56 13.11
N GLU A 231 12.29 -3.87 13.20
CA GLU A 231 12.84 -4.81 12.22
C GLU A 231 12.14 -4.65 10.87
N ILE A 232 10.81 -4.48 10.86
CA ILE A 232 10.03 -4.21 9.65
C ILE A 232 10.47 -2.88 9.00
N LEU A 233 10.52 -1.80 9.77
CA LEU A 233 10.98 -0.51 9.25
C LEU A 233 12.44 -0.55 8.77
N ALA A 234 13.30 -1.30 9.48
CA ALA A 234 14.70 -1.43 9.09
C ALA A 234 14.90 -2.30 7.83
N SER A 235 14.01 -3.26 7.55
CA SER A 235 14.04 -4.01 6.28
C SER A 235 13.55 -3.16 5.12
N GLU A 236 12.55 -2.31 5.33
CA GLU A 236 11.97 -1.47 4.27
C GLU A 236 12.83 -0.23 3.97
N TYR A 237 13.22 0.52 5.00
CA TYR A 237 13.89 1.83 4.84
C TYR A 237 15.36 1.83 5.27
N GLY A 238 15.87 0.70 5.76
CA GLY A 238 17.22 0.58 6.31
C GLY A 238 17.36 1.13 7.73
N LYS A 239 18.39 0.68 8.46
CA LYS A 239 18.66 1.09 9.85
C LYS A 239 18.86 2.61 10.03
N GLY A 240 19.25 3.31 8.96
CA GLY A 240 19.45 4.76 8.97
C GLY A 240 18.14 5.52 9.13
N ALA A 241 17.03 5.01 8.59
CA ALA A 241 15.72 5.67 8.67
C ALA A 241 15.15 5.74 10.10
N LEU A 242 15.71 4.95 11.03
CA LEU A 242 15.33 4.93 12.44
C LEU A 242 16.22 5.80 13.34
N SER A 243 17.31 6.34 12.80
CA SER A 243 18.33 7.05 13.60
C SER A 243 18.72 8.42 13.04
N LYS A 244 18.55 8.65 11.74
CA LYS A 244 18.78 9.97 11.13
C LYS A 244 17.58 10.87 11.36
N THR A 245 17.78 11.93 12.14
CA THR A 245 16.74 12.90 12.47
C THR A 245 16.54 13.95 11.39
N ASP A 246 17.49 14.14 10.47
CA ASP A 246 17.32 15.00 9.29
C ASP A 246 16.86 14.15 8.10
N TYR A 247 15.68 14.45 7.56
CA TYR A 247 15.14 13.79 6.38
C TYR A 247 14.26 14.75 5.58
N HIS A 248 14.48 14.85 4.27
CA HIS A 248 13.81 15.82 3.38
C HIS A 248 13.84 17.28 3.89
N GLY A 249 14.86 17.68 4.66
CA GLY A 249 14.98 19.03 5.22
C GLY A 249 14.09 19.29 6.45
N TYR A 250 13.54 18.25 7.06
CA TYR A 250 12.80 18.30 8.31
C TYR A 250 13.58 17.64 9.45
N ASP A 251 13.58 18.29 10.62
CA ASP A 251 14.09 17.74 11.87
C ASP A 251 13.03 16.88 12.57
N LEU A 252 13.25 15.58 12.61
CA LEU A 252 12.37 14.60 13.24
C LEU A 252 12.64 14.53 14.75
N PRO A 253 11.61 14.77 15.59
CA PRO A 253 11.79 14.79 17.04
C PRO A 253 12.07 13.37 17.56
N MET A 254 13.14 13.20 18.32
CA MET A 254 13.42 11.92 18.98
C MET A 254 12.48 11.74 20.20
N GLN A 255 11.34 11.07 20.03
CA GLN A 255 10.40 10.81 21.15
C GLN A 255 10.75 9.54 21.94
N ARG A 256 10.51 9.58 23.26
CA ARG A 256 10.54 8.38 24.11
C ARG A 256 9.24 7.59 23.89
N LEU A 257 9.34 6.43 23.23
CA LEU A 257 8.21 5.54 23.01
C LEU A 257 7.68 4.95 24.33
N CYS A 258 6.39 5.17 24.61
CA CYS A 258 5.58 4.33 25.49
C CYS A 258 4.60 3.55 24.61
N VAL A 259 4.72 2.22 24.63
CA VAL A 259 3.83 1.27 23.92
C VAL A 259 3.34 0.26 24.96
N SER A 260 2.04 -0.03 24.95
CA SER A 260 1.42 -0.95 25.91
C SER A 260 1.16 -2.31 25.25
N ILE A 261 1.43 -3.39 25.98
CA ILE A 261 1.00 -4.73 25.61
C ILE A 261 -0.23 -5.05 26.48
N ARG A 262 -1.43 -5.09 25.90
CA ARG A 262 -2.57 -5.70 26.58
C ARG A 262 -2.50 -7.20 26.34
N THR A 263 -2.36 -7.98 27.40
CA THR A 263 -2.61 -9.43 27.36
C THR A 263 -3.96 -9.69 27.99
N ASP A 264 -4.79 -10.55 27.39
CA ASP A 264 -6.16 -10.87 27.85
C ASP A 264 -6.19 -11.67 29.19
N LYS A 265 -5.16 -11.54 30.04
CA LYS A 265 -5.04 -12.26 31.31
C LYS A 265 -4.89 -11.42 32.56
N GLU A 266 -4.92 -10.10 32.50
CA GLU A 266 -4.81 -9.26 33.72
C GLU A 266 -6.08 -8.45 34.00
N LEU A 267 -7.08 -9.15 34.55
CA LEU A 267 -7.86 -8.58 35.63
C LEU A 267 -6.98 -8.66 36.89
N VAL A 268 -6.80 -7.51 37.55
CA VAL A 268 -6.12 -7.32 38.85
C VAL A 268 -4.59 -7.10 38.76
N THR A 269 -4.15 -5.86 38.55
CA THR A 269 -3.48 -5.05 39.58
C THR A 269 -3.18 -3.64 39.07
N ASP A 270 -3.74 -2.65 39.76
CA ASP A 270 -3.59 -1.22 39.53
C ASP A 270 -2.21 -0.74 40.06
N SER A 271 -1.16 -0.80 39.24
CA SER A 271 0.12 -0.17 39.60
C SER A 271 1.02 0.35 38.46
N MET A 272 0.67 0.20 37.18
CA MET A 272 1.48 0.75 36.07
C MET A 272 1.03 2.13 35.55
N GLN A 273 -0.03 2.73 36.13
CA GLN A 273 -0.62 3.96 35.59
C GLN A 273 0.00 5.26 36.14
N LYS A 274 0.95 5.20 37.09
CA LYS A 274 1.50 6.39 37.79
C LYS A 274 2.81 6.98 37.24
N ARG A 275 3.31 6.58 36.05
CA ARG A 275 4.52 7.20 35.47
C ARG A 275 4.33 7.94 34.14
N CYS A 276 3.11 8.08 33.64
CA CYS A 276 2.83 8.76 32.37
C CYS A 276 2.06 10.09 32.51
N SER A 277 1.69 10.51 33.72
CA SER A 277 1.10 11.82 33.98
C SER A 277 2.16 12.79 34.49
N GLY A 278 2.90 13.39 33.56
CA GLY A 278 3.81 14.48 33.86
C GLY A 278 4.17 15.20 32.58
N PHE A 279 3.83 16.49 32.54
CA PHE A 279 4.00 17.47 31.46
C PHE A 279 2.78 17.64 30.54
N LEU A 280 1.93 18.57 30.99
CA LEU A 280 1.22 19.55 30.14
C LEU A 280 2.19 20.20 29.12
#